data_AF-A0A5M3WQ77-F1
#
_entry.id   AF-A0A5M3WQ77-F1
#
_cell.length_a   1.000
_cell.length_b   1.000
_cell.length_c   1.000
_cell.angle_alpha   90.00
_cell.angle_beta   90.00
_cell.angle_gamma   90.00
#
_symmetry.space_group_name_H-M   'P 1'
#
loop_
_entity.id
_entity.type
_entity.pdbx_description
1 polymer ?
#
loop_
_entity_poly.entity_id
_entity_poly.type
_entity_poly.pdbx_seq_one_letter_code
_entity_poly.pdbx_strand_id
1 'polypeptide(L)'
;MIGTAILLFLIIAITDATGTTPAAHLVPFVIGLLVVGIGMAWGTNAGYATNPARDFGPRLASFLTGYEGAFRDQTGYPYFWIPIIGGLAGAGLYQLLIGRFLPSAVPQEPGELPAPDRAEATRG
;
A
#
# COMPACT_ATOMS: atom_id res chain seq x y z
N MET A 1 -6.95 3.76 10.96
CA MET A 1 -7.24 2.31 10.95
C MET A 1 -7.90 1.85 9.65
N ILE A 2 -9.20 2.08 9.44
CA ILE A 2 -9.94 1.52 8.30
C ILE A 2 -9.36 1.99 6.95
N GLY A 3 -9.15 3.30 6.79
CA GLY A 3 -8.55 3.82 5.56
C GLY A 3 -7.16 3.24 5.27
N THR A 4 -6.32 3.05 6.30
CA THR A 4 -4.98 2.48 6.16
C THR A 4 -5.00 1.01 5.77
N ALA A 5 -5.94 0.25 6.32
CA ALA A 5 -6.17 -1.15 5.96
C ALA A 5 -6.59 -1.27 4.49
N ILE A 6 -7.55 -0.45 4.05
CA ILE A 6 -8.02 -0.41 2.66
C ILE A 6 -6.88 0.01 1.73
N LEU A 7 -6.10 1.02 2.10
CA LEU A 7 -4.97 1.50 1.30
C LEU A 7 -3.94 0.39 1.05
N LEU A 8 -3.46 -0.28 2.11
CA LEU A 8 -2.46 -1.34 1.93
C LEU A 8 -3.05 -2.58 1.25
N PHE A 9 -4.29 -2.95 1.56
CA PHE A 9 -4.99 -4.03 0.86
C PHE A 9 -5.02 -3.79 -0.66
N LEU A 10 -5.39 -2.58 -1.09
CA LEU A 10 -5.50 -2.24 -2.51
C LEU A 10 -4.13 -2.05 -3.19
N ILE A 11 -3.13 -1.51 -2.48
CA ILE A 11 -1.76 -1.44 -3.00
C ILE A 11 -1.23 -2.85 -3.28
N ILE A 12 -1.40 -3.78 -2.34
CA ILE A 12 -0.97 -5.17 -2.52
C ILE A 12 -1.78 -5.80 -3.65
N ALA A 13 -3.10 -5.60 -3.70
CA ALA A 13 -3.92 -6.11 -4.80
C ALA A 13 -3.49 -5.63 -6.18
N ILE A 14 -3.10 -4.36 -6.33
CA ILE A 14 -2.64 -3.80 -7.61
C ILE A 14 -1.27 -4.38 -7.99
N THR A 15 -0.40 -4.62 -7.01
CA THR A 15 1.00 -5.05 -7.25
C THR A 15 1.17 -6.56 -7.35
N ASP A 16 0.30 -7.35 -6.72
CA ASP A 16 0.36 -8.82 -6.64
C ASP A 16 -0.53 -9.53 -7.67
N ALA A 17 -1.40 -8.78 -8.39
CA ALA A 17 -2.32 -9.38 -9.35
C ALA A 17 -1.60 -9.96 -10.58
N THR A 18 -1.23 -11.23 -10.50
CA THR A 18 -0.69 -12.04 -11.60
C THR A 18 -1.62 -11.97 -12.81
N GLY A 19 -1.28 -11.16 -13.81
CA GLY A 19 -1.98 -11.07 -15.10
C GLY A 19 -2.90 -9.87 -15.31
N THR A 20 -3.19 -9.04 -14.29
CA THR A 20 -3.99 -7.80 -14.43
C THR A 20 -3.31 -6.55 -13.87
N THR A 21 -2.03 -6.65 -13.49
CA THR A 21 -1.22 -5.50 -13.10
C THR A 21 -1.20 -4.47 -14.24
N PRO A 22 -1.46 -3.18 -13.96
CA PRO A 22 -1.21 -2.11 -14.91
C PRO A 22 0.23 -2.20 -15.43
N ALA A 23 0.48 -1.78 -16.67
CA ALA A 23 1.85 -1.71 -17.20
C ALA A 23 2.77 -1.06 -16.16
N ALA A 24 3.96 -1.61 -15.91
CA ALA A 24 4.77 -1.30 -14.72
C ALA A 24 5.00 0.22 -14.49
N HIS A 25 5.05 1.01 -15.57
CA HIS A 25 5.20 2.47 -15.53
C HIS A 25 3.94 3.23 -15.05
N LEU A 26 2.75 2.61 -15.11
CA LEU A 26 1.48 3.18 -14.67
C LEU A 26 1.16 2.89 -13.20
N VAL A 27 1.86 1.94 -12.57
CA VAL A 27 1.62 1.57 -11.17
C VAL A 27 1.68 2.78 -10.22
N PRO A 28 2.68 3.68 -10.29
CA PRO A 28 2.72 4.86 -9.42
C PRO A 28 1.55 5.83 -9.67
N PHE A 29 1.12 5.97 -10.92
CA PHE A 29 0.01 6.84 -11.30
C PHE A 29 -1.33 6.31 -10.76
N VAL A 30 -1.58 5.00 -10.89
CA VAL A 30 -2.78 4.34 -10.37
C VAL A 30 -2.83 4.41 -8.84
N ILE A 31 -1.70 4.20 -8.16
CA ILE A 31 -1.60 4.38 -6.71
C ILE A 31 -1.90 5.83 -6.31
N GLY A 32 -1.41 6.81 -7.08
CA GLY A 32 -1.74 8.23 -6.89
C GLY A 32 -3.24 8.50 -6.94
N LEU A 33 -3.91 8.00 -7.99
CA LEU A 33 -5.37 8.12 -8.13
C LEU A 33 -6.14 7.41 -7.00
N LEU A 34 -5.66 6.25 -6.56
CA LEU A 34 -6.22 5.54 -5.42
C LEU A 34 -6.18 6.39 -4.15
N VAL A 35 -5.05 7.03 -3.86
CA VAL A 35 -4.91 7.91 -2.69
C VAL A 35 -5.86 9.10 -2.79
N VAL A 36 -5.98 9.72 -3.97
CA VAL A 36 -6.91 10.83 -4.20
C VAL A 36 -8.36 10.38 -4.01
N GLY A 37 -8.75 9.23 -4.55
CA GLY A 37 -10.09 8.66 -4.41
C GLY A 37 -10.46 8.35 -2.95
N ILE A 38 -9.56 7.70 -2.21
CA ILE A 38 -9.75 7.48 -0.76
C ILE A 38 -9.85 8.81 -0.01
N GLY A 39 -9.02 9.78 -0.39
CA GLY A 39 -9.06 11.12 0.17
C GLY A 39 -10.37 11.87 -0.08
N MET A 40 -10.98 11.72 -1.25
CA MET A 40 -12.29 12.31 -1.55
C MET A 40 -13.42 11.58 -0.83
N ALA A 41 -13.33 10.26 -0.68
CA ALA A 41 -14.36 9.46 -0.01
C ALA A 41 -14.34 9.58 1.53
N TRP A 42 -13.17 9.73 2.14
CA TRP A 42 -12.99 9.69 3.60
C TRP A 42 -12.16 10.83 4.20
N GLY A 43 -11.74 11.82 3.41
CA GLY A 43 -10.88 12.91 3.87
C GLY A 43 -11.48 13.76 5.00
N THR A 44 -12.80 13.93 5.02
CA THR A 44 -13.51 14.74 6.03
C THR A 44 -13.72 14.01 7.35
N ASN A 45 -13.83 12.68 7.36
CA ASN A 45 -14.15 11.89 8.56
C ASN A 45 -12.92 11.43 9.33
N ALA A 46 -11.77 11.24 8.68
CA ALA A 46 -10.59 10.62 9.30
C ALA A 46 -9.26 11.37 9.11
N GLY A 47 -9.32 12.61 8.57
CA GLY A 47 -8.16 13.51 8.54
C GLY A 47 -6.94 12.94 7.84
N TYR A 48 -7.08 12.34 6.65
CA TYR A 48 -5.97 11.97 5.75
C TYR A 48 -4.76 11.19 6.38
N ALA A 49 -4.89 10.62 7.58
CA ALA A 49 -3.86 9.86 8.28
C ALA A 49 -3.87 8.38 7.84
N THR A 50 -3.96 8.18 6.53
CA THR A 50 -4.22 6.89 5.90
C THR A 50 -2.94 6.12 5.62
N ASN A 51 -1.80 6.79 5.47
CA ASN A 51 -0.54 6.17 5.04
C ASN A 51 0.52 6.25 6.14
N PRO A 52 1.06 5.11 6.63
CA PRO A 52 2.13 5.07 7.64
C PRO A 52 3.37 5.86 7.23
N ALA A 53 3.79 5.81 5.96
CA ALA A 53 4.95 6.55 5.48
C ALA A 53 4.68 8.07 5.39
N ARG A 54 3.45 8.46 5.03
CA ARG A 54 3.01 9.87 4.98
C ARG A 54 2.92 10.48 6.38
N ASP A 55 2.61 9.68 7.39
CA ASP A 55 2.45 10.15 8.76
C ASP A 55 3.78 10.09 9.55
N PHE A 56 4.54 9.01 9.40
CA PHE A 56 5.80 8.82 10.13
C PHE A 56 6.91 9.78 9.69
N GLY A 57 7.07 10.01 8.38
CA GLY A 57 8.16 10.86 7.84
C GLY A 57 8.10 12.30 8.36
N PRO A 58 6.98 13.02 8.17
CA PRO A 58 6.81 14.36 8.73
C PRO A 58 6.89 14.41 10.26
N ARG A 59 6.40 13.40 10.98
CA ARG A 59 6.51 13.34 12.44
C ARG A 59 7.95 13.16 12.91
N LEU A 60 8.72 12.29 12.26
CA LEU A 60 10.12 12.10 12.55
C LEU A 60 10.91 13.39 12.28
N ALA A 61 10.63 14.06 11.16
CA ALA A 61 11.22 15.36 10.88
C ALA A 61 10.88 16.39 11.97
N SER A 62 9.61 16.49 12.39
CA SER A 62 9.19 17.38 13.47
C SER A 62 9.85 17.06 14.82
N PHE A 63 9.99 15.77 15.14
CA PHE A 63 10.68 15.32 16.36
C PHE A 63 12.16 15.72 16.35
N LEU A 64 12.84 15.55 15.21
CA LEU A 64 14.24 15.95 15.03
C LEU A 64 14.42 17.47 15.13
N THR A 65 13.41 18.26 14.76
CA THR A 65 13.42 19.73 14.93
C THR A 65 13.09 20.20 16.35
N GLY A 66 12.95 19.28 17.31
CA GLY A 66 12.72 19.59 18.73
C GLY A 66 11.26 19.63 19.16
N TYR A 67 10.31 19.20 18.31
CA TYR A 67 8.91 19.10 18.70
C TYR A 67 8.63 17.78 19.43
N GLU A 68 8.70 17.81 20.76
CA GLU A 68 8.54 16.63 21.62
C GLU A 68 7.14 15.97 21.52
N GLY A 69 6.14 16.72 21.06
CA GLY A 69 4.77 16.24 20.85
C GLY A 69 4.54 15.48 19.53
N ALA A 70 5.55 15.32 18.66
CA ALA A 70 5.36 14.87 17.29
C ALA A 70 4.64 13.51 17.14
N PHE A 71 4.81 12.60 18.10
CA PHE A 71 4.23 11.25 18.08
C PHE A 71 2.94 11.11 18.91
N ARG A 72 2.48 12.20 19.54
CA ARG A 72 1.31 12.23 20.40
C ARG A 72 0.13 12.91 19.70
N ASP A 73 -1.09 12.56 20.09
CA ASP A 73 -2.29 13.28 19.68
C ASP A 73 -2.53 14.53 20.54
N GLN A 74 -3.61 15.25 20.20
CA GLN A 74 -4.08 16.45 20.92
C GLN A 74 -4.43 16.21 22.41
N THR A 75 -4.54 14.95 22.84
CA THR A 75 -4.84 14.54 24.21
C THR A 75 -3.61 13.94 24.90
N GLY A 76 -2.46 13.91 24.22
CA GLY A 76 -1.17 13.44 24.75
C GLY A 76 -0.92 11.93 24.59
N TYR A 77 -1.83 11.18 23.98
CA TYR A 77 -1.65 9.75 23.78
C TYR A 77 -0.77 9.46 22.56
N PRO A 78 0.10 8.43 22.61
CA PRO A 78 0.85 8.02 21.44
C PRO A 78 -0.12 7.57 20.34
N TYR A 79 -0.10 8.23 19.19
CA TYR A 79 -1.03 8.00 18.07
C TYR A 79 -0.33 7.39 16.84
N PHE A 80 1.00 7.49 16.79
CA PHE A 80 1.83 7.09 15.65
C PHE A 80 1.73 5.61 15.24
N TRP A 81 1.31 4.72 16.15
CA TRP A 81 1.21 3.29 15.89
C TRP A 81 -0.06 2.91 15.13
N ILE A 82 -1.08 3.78 15.11
CA ILE A 82 -2.39 3.51 14.53
C ILE A 82 -2.30 3.19 13.04
N PRO A 83 -1.61 3.99 12.21
CA PRO A 83 -1.42 3.65 10.79
C PRO A 83 -0.69 2.32 10.59
N ILE A 84 0.31 2.01 11.44
CA ILE A 84 1.13 0.80 11.32
C ILE A 84 0.25 -0.45 11.49
N ILE A 85 -0.52 -0.51 12.57
CA ILE A 85 -1.41 -1.64 12.86
C ILE A 85 -2.53 -1.74 11.81
N GLY A 86 -3.10 -0.59 11.38
CA GLY A 86 -4.08 -0.58 10.30
C GLY A 86 -3.53 -1.16 8.99
N GLY A 87 -2.27 -0.84 8.66
CA GLY A 87 -1.61 -1.35 7.45
C GLY A 87 -1.38 -2.86 7.53
N LEU A 88 -0.83 -3.35 8.64
CA LEU A 88 -0.62 -4.78 8.86
C LEU A 88 -1.94 -5.58 8.78
N ALA A 89 -3.02 -5.05 9.36
CA ALA A 89 -4.34 -5.65 9.25
C ALA A 89 -4.84 -5.70 7.80
N GLY A 90 -4.66 -4.63 7.03
CA GLY A 90 -5.00 -4.59 5.61
C GLY A 90 -4.23 -5.60 4.76
N ALA A 91 -2.92 -5.72 4.99
CA ALA A 91 -2.08 -6.71 4.32
C ALA A 91 -2.46 -8.15 4.69
N GLY A 92 -2.71 -8.42 5.98
CA GLY A 92 -3.19 -9.73 6.42
C GLY A 92 -4.55 -10.09 5.81
N LEU A 93 -5.47 -9.12 5.71
CA LEU A 93 -6.77 -9.33 5.09
C LEU A 93 -6.64 -9.63 3.59
N TYR A 94 -5.72 -8.98 2.90
CA TYR A 94 -5.42 -9.28 1.49
C TYR A 94 -4.97 -10.74 1.33
N GLN A 95 -4.00 -11.17 2.14
CA GLN A 95 -3.50 -12.55 2.06
C GLN A 95 -4.59 -13.58 2.35
N LEU A 96 -5.45 -13.30 3.34
CA LEU A 96 -6.54 -14.20 3.72
C LEU A 96 -7.65 -14.29 2.65
N LEU A 97 -8.00 -13.16 2.02
CA LEU A 97 -9.16 -13.09 1.14
C LEU A 97 -8.83 -13.29 -0.34
N ILE A 98 -7.63 -12.88 -0.77
CA ILE A 98 -7.22 -12.84 -2.18
C ILE A 98 -5.95 -13.66 -2.38
N GLY A 99 -4.88 -13.34 -1.66
CA GLY A 99 -3.56 -13.96 -1.84
C GLY A 99 -3.59 -15.50 -1.77
N ARG A 100 -4.37 -16.08 -0.84
CA ARG A 100 -4.51 -17.55 -0.72
C ARG A 100 -5.11 -18.25 -1.95
N PHE A 101 -5.77 -17.51 -2.83
CA PHE A 101 -6.44 -18.05 -4.02
C PHE A 101 -5.71 -17.74 -5.32
N LEU A 102 -4.70 -16.87 -5.27
CA LEU A 102 -3.84 -16.60 -6.41
C LEU A 102 -2.82 -17.73 -6.58
N PRO A 103 -2.52 -18.15 -7.83
CA PRO A 103 -1.37 -19.00 -8.09
C PRO A 103 -0.11 -18.34 -7.54
N SER A 104 0.73 -19.10 -6.83
CA SER A 104 2.00 -18.57 -6.34
C SER A 104 2.79 -18.01 -7.52
N ALA A 105 2.97 -16.69 -7.56
CA ALA A 105 3.85 -16.07 -8.53
C ALA A 105 5.24 -16.68 -8.33
N VAL A 106 5.82 -17.29 -9.37
CA VAL A 106 7.25 -17.57 -9.38
C VAL A 106 7.93 -16.21 -9.24
N PRO A 107 8.75 -15.97 -8.20
CA PRO A 107 9.44 -14.70 -8.05
C PRO A 107 10.19 -14.40 -9.34
N GLN A 108 9.77 -13.36 -10.05
CA GLN A 108 10.47 -12.92 -11.24
C GLN A 108 11.65 -12.08 -10.73
N GLU A 109 12.85 -12.65 -10.80
CA GLU A 109 14.08 -12.00 -10.36
C GLU A 109 14.18 -10.62 -11.04
N PRO A 110 14.46 -9.53 -10.30
CA PRO A 110 14.56 -8.19 -10.87
C PRO A 110 15.58 -8.14 -12.03
N GLY A 111 15.08 -8.08 -13.26
CA GLY A 111 15.91 -8.08 -14.48
C GLY A 111 15.74 -9.31 -15.38
N GLU A 112 14.96 -10.30 -14.99
CA GLU A 112 14.66 -11.45 -15.85
C GLU A 112 13.67 -11.04 -16.95
N LEU A 113 14.14 -11.10 -18.20
CA LEU A 113 13.31 -10.86 -19.37
C LEU A 113 12.09 -11.79 -19.31
N PRO A 114 10.86 -11.30 -19.60
CA PRO A 114 9.68 -12.13 -19.63
C PRO A 114 9.96 -13.38 -20.48
N ALA A 115 9.79 -14.56 -19.90
CA ALA A 115 9.93 -15.80 -20.64
C ALA A 115 9.00 -15.71 -21.86
N PRO A 116 9.49 -16.05 -23.07
CA PRO A 116 8.67 -15.97 -24.27
C PRO A 116 7.39 -16.79 -24.05
N ASP A 117 6.28 -16.21 -24.46
CA ASP A 117 4.95 -16.80 -24.31
C ASP A 117 5.01 -18.23 -24.88
N ARG A 118 4.62 -19.24 -24.09
CA ARG A 118 4.61 -20.64 -24.56
C ARG A 118 3.71 -20.80 -25.80
N ALA A 119 2.82 -19.84 -26.06
CA ALA A 119 2.04 -19.75 -27.29
C ALA A 119 2.90 -19.56 -28.56
N GLU A 120 4.05 -18.89 -28.48
CA GLU A 120 4.99 -18.73 -29.61
C GLU A 120 5.91 -19.94 -29.78
N ALA A 121 6.32 -20.59 -28.68
CA ALA A 121 7.21 -21.75 -28.70
C ALA A 121 6.60 -23.01 -29.35
N THR A 122 5.27 -23.05 -29.51
CA THR A 122 4.55 -24.19 -30.12
C THR A 122 4.19 -23.95 -31.59
N ARG A 123 4.59 -22.80 -32.18
CA ARG A 123 4.33 -22.43 -33.58
C ARG A 123 5.56 -22.52 -34.51
N GLY A 124 6.69 -23.00 -34.01
CA GLY A 124 7.93 -23.19 -34.77
C GLY A 124 8.13 -24.61 -35.29
#